data_AF-A0A3N4H6G4-F1
#
_entry.id   AF-A0A3N4H6G4-F1
#
_cell.length_a   1.000
_cell.length_b   1.000
_cell.length_c   1.000
_cell.angle_alpha   90.00
_cell.angle_beta   90.00
_cell.angle_gamma   90.00
#
_symmetry.space_group_name_H-M   'P 1'
#
loop_
_entity.id
_entity.type
_entity.pdbx_description
1 polymer ?
#
loop_
_entity_poly.entity_id
_entity_poly.type
_entity_poly.pdbx_seq_one_letter_code
_entity_poly.pdbx_strand_id
1 'polypeptide(L)'
;MNGDSKQQAKDTLVHNRAWFIIFTLIFAGLYWVLGLVQAAITASIFPVIIVFLLFNLVFFAGTEMVYLRSLMIKNNQQSLHFFRDMVRPFFNDALRYGWANFIKGVYLVLWSLVFFFPVIYKWMAYALSNFLIIDFPLLSTNEAITESRRLMRGRKGRFIWLHIRFIGWFILIPITLGLAYFYVKPYYTLALINFYEQALEEDGYPEKIRRFEAGDSASTNRHRQEVKRPRRKVYITKRKPQEPTHTYKHTDYQYDDDSWDDF
;
A
#
# COMPACT_ATOMS: atom_id res chain seq x y z
N MET A 1 22.59 44.06 3.23
CA MET A 1 21.91 44.59 4.44
C MET A 1 21.51 43.52 5.48
N ASN A 2 22.00 42.27 5.44
CA ASN A 2 21.69 41.22 6.44
C ASN A 2 22.78 41.01 7.53
N GLY A 3 23.84 41.83 7.55
CA GLY A 3 24.96 41.68 8.48
C GLY A 3 24.78 42.43 9.81
N ASP A 4 24.13 43.59 9.78
CA ASP A 4 24.14 44.55 10.91
C ASP A 4 23.26 44.08 12.09
N SER A 5 22.06 43.57 11.83
CA SER A 5 21.15 43.09 12.89
C SER A 5 21.72 41.89 13.66
N LYS A 6 22.46 41.00 12.99
CA LYS A 6 23.12 39.86 13.64
C LYS A 6 24.33 40.30 14.47
N GLN A 7 25.09 41.29 13.99
CA GLN A 7 26.24 41.85 14.70
C GLN A 7 25.79 42.61 15.95
N GLN A 8 24.78 43.47 15.83
CA GLN A 8 24.15 44.19 16.95
C GLN A 8 23.56 43.24 18.01
N ALA A 9 22.92 42.14 17.59
CA ALA A 9 22.43 41.12 18.51
C ALA A 9 23.58 40.43 19.29
N LYS A 10 24.70 40.14 18.63
CA LYS A 10 25.90 39.58 19.28
C LYS A 10 26.52 40.56 20.28
N ASP A 11 26.67 41.83 19.89
CA ASP A 11 27.27 42.85 20.76
C ASP A 11 26.41 43.08 22.02
N THR A 12 25.09 43.10 21.85
CA THR A 12 24.11 43.19 22.96
C THR A 12 24.18 41.97 23.88
N LEU A 13 24.27 40.76 23.32
CA LEU A 13 24.42 39.53 24.09
C LEU A 13 25.74 39.49 24.85
N VAL A 14 26.85 39.94 24.26
CA VAL A 14 28.17 39.91 24.91
C VAL A 14 28.23 40.92 26.07
N HIS A 15 27.64 42.11 25.89
CA HIS A 15 27.60 43.14 26.92
C HIS A 15 26.75 42.74 28.14
N ASN A 16 25.61 42.08 27.92
CA ASN A 16 24.64 41.73 28.98
C ASN A 16 24.45 40.20 29.19
N ARG A 17 25.43 39.37 28.82
CA ARG A 17 25.31 37.90 28.79
C ARG A 17 24.75 37.27 30.06
N ALA A 18 25.16 37.76 31.23
CA ALA A 18 24.72 37.21 32.52
C ALA A 18 23.21 37.38 32.73
N TRP A 19 22.66 38.54 32.36
CA TRP A 19 21.23 38.83 32.48
C TRP A 19 20.40 37.90 31.60
N PHE A 20 20.79 37.71 30.34
CA PHE A 20 20.12 36.79 29.43
C PHE A 20 20.17 35.35 29.93
N ILE A 21 21.33 34.89 30.42
CA ILE A 21 21.48 33.53 30.97
C ILE A 21 20.56 33.34 32.16
N ILE A 22 20.53 34.28 33.11
CA ILE A 22 19.66 34.20 34.31
C ILE A 22 18.19 34.20 33.90
N PHE A 23 17.77 35.12 33.02
CA PHE A 23 16.40 35.18 32.53
C PHE A 23 15.98 33.88 31.83
N THR A 24 16.82 33.34 30.94
CA THR A 24 16.55 32.08 30.25
C THR A 24 16.49 30.90 31.23
N LEU A 25 17.35 30.84 32.24
CA LEU A 25 17.31 29.79 33.26
C LEU A 25 16.04 29.86 34.11
N ILE A 26 15.59 31.05 34.49
CA ILE A 26 14.32 31.25 35.23
C ILE A 26 13.15 30.84 34.35
N PHE A 27 13.11 31.28 33.09
CA PHE A 27 12.05 30.92 32.15
C PHE A 27 11.99 29.41 31.91
N ALA A 28 13.13 28.76 31.69
CA ALA A 28 13.22 27.32 31.55
C ALA A 28 12.76 26.61 32.82
N GLY A 29 13.23 27.04 33.99
CA GLY A 29 12.81 26.48 35.28
C GLY A 29 11.30 26.58 35.51
N LEU A 30 10.70 27.74 35.22
CA LEU A 30 9.25 27.94 35.31
C LEU A 30 8.49 27.01 34.35
N TYR A 31 8.96 26.89 33.11
CA TYR A 31 8.36 25.97 32.14
C TYR A 31 8.41 24.52 32.63
N TRP A 32 9.54 24.08 33.18
CA TRP A 32 9.68 22.76 33.79
C TRP A 32 8.72 22.56 34.97
N VAL A 33 8.59 23.53 35.87
CA VAL A 33 7.67 23.47 37.01
C VAL A 33 6.21 23.35 36.56
N LEU A 34 5.78 24.15 35.57
CA LEU A 34 4.44 24.04 34.99
C LEU A 34 4.22 22.67 34.34
N GLY A 35 5.23 22.15 33.63
CA GLY A 35 5.19 20.81 33.07
C GLY A 35 5.02 19.72 34.13
N LEU A 36 5.69 19.83 35.28
CA LEU A 36 5.56 18.89 36.39
C LEU A 36 4.15 18.93 37.00
N VAL A 37 3.57 20.11 37.19
CA VAL A 37 2.18 20.25 37.68
C VAL A 37 1.20 19.61 36.71
N GLN A 38 1.35 19.86 35.41
CA GLN A 38 0.51 19.26 34.38
C GLN A 38 0.65 17.73 34.34
N ALA A 39 1.87 17.22 34.47
CA ALA A 39 2.15 15.79 34.53
C ALA A 39 1.49 15.14 35.76
N ALA A 40 1.53 15.78 36.92
CA ALA A 40 0.89 15.30 38.15
C ALA A 40 -0.65 15.23 38.03
N ILE A 41 -1.27 16.27 37.44
CA ILE A 41 -2.71 16.30 37.17
C ILE A 41 -3.07 15.16 36.21
N THR A 42 -2.32 15.01 35.13
CA THR A 42 -2.56 13.95 34.13
C THR A 42 -2.43 12.57 34.76
N ALA A 43 -1.40 12.33 35.57
CA ALA A 43 -1.19 11.07 36.27
C ALA A 43 -2.31 10.74 37.26
N SER A 44 -2.91 11.74 37.91
CA SER A 44 -4.02 11.56 38.84
C SER A 44 -5.34 11.25 38.13
N ILE A 45 -5.58 11.88 36.97
CA ILE A 45 -6.80 11.66 36.19
C ILE A 45 -6.72 10.36 35.37
N PHE A 46 -5.52 9.96 34.94
CA PHE A 46 -5.29 8.77 34.12
C PHE A 46 -6.00 7.50 34.65
N PRO A 47 -5.84 7.06 35.93
CA PRO A 47 -6.52 5.87 36.42
C PRO A 47 -8.05 6.03 36.42
N VAL A 48 -8.57 7.24 36.68
CA VAL A 48 -10.01 7.52 36.64
C VAL A 48 -10.54 7.38 35.21
N ILE A 49 -9.79 7.89 34.22
CA ILE A 49 -10.11 7.71 32.80
C ILE A 49 -10.10 6.22 32.46
N ILE A 50 -9.11 5.45 32.89
CA ILE A 50 -9.05 4.01 32.61
C ILE A 50 -10.25 3.28 33.20
N VAL A 51 -10.60 3.55 34.47
CA VAL A 51 -11.79 2.95 35.09
C VAL A 51 -13.07 3.36 34.36
N PHE A 52 -13.19 4.63 33.97
CA PHE A 52 -14.32 5.11 33.19
C PHE A 52 -14.41 4.43 31.82
N LEU A 53 -13.28 4.26 31.11
CA LEU A 53 -13.24 3.55 29.83
C LEU A 53 -13.61 2.08 29.99
N LEU A 54 -13.11 1.40 31.02
CA LEU A 54 -13.48 0.01 31.32
C LEU A 54 -14.96 -0.11 31.65
N PHE A 55 -15.51 0.82 32.44
CA PHE A 55 -16.93 0.86 32.72
C PHE A 55 -17.76 1.02 31.44
N ASN A 56 -17.39 1.97 30.57
CA ASN A 56 -18.07 2.17 29.29
C ASN A 56 -17.98 0.94 28.39
N LEU A 57 -16.84 0.26 28.36
CA LEU A 57 -16.65 -0.97 27.58
C LEU A 57 -17.63 -2.07 28.02
N VAL A 58 -17.72 -2.31 29.33
CA VAL A 58 -18.65 -3.31 29.89
C VAL A 58 -20.10 -2.88 29.70
N PHE A 59 -20.39 -1.59 29.90
CA PHE A 59 -21.72 -1.04 29.74
C PHE A 59 -22.21 -1.18 28.29
N PHE A 60 -21.38 -0.81 27.31
CA PHE A 60 -21.71 -0.93 25.89
C PHE A 60 -21.99 -2.38 25.50
N ALA A 61 -21.09 -3.31 25.86
CA ALA A 61 -21.28 -4.74 25.62
C ALA A 61 -22.55 -5.28 26.29
N GLY A 62 -22.84 -4.85 27.52
CA GLY A 62 -24.05 -5.25 28.23
C GLY A 62 -25.33 -4.72 27.59
N THR A 63 -25.34 -3.46 27.14
CA THR A 63 -26.51 -2.88 26.45
C THR A 63 -26.81 -3.58 25.13
N GLU A 64 -25.78 -3.93 24.34
CA GLU A 64 -25.93 -4.68 23.10
C GLU A 64 -26.45 -6.11 23.37
N MET A 65 -25.92 -6.77 24.40
CA MET A 65 -26.40 -8.09 24.82
C MET A 65 -27.89 -8.04 25.19
N VAL A 66 -28.29 -7.09 26.03
CA VAL A 66 -29.68 -6.92 26.48
C VAL A 66 -30.59 -6.58 25.31
N TYR A 67 -30.14 -5.74 24.38
CA TYR A 67 -30.85 -5.42 23.15
C TYR A 67 -31.13 -6.68 22.33
N LEU A 68 -30.09 -7.46 22.01
CA LEU A 68 -30.24 -8.71 21.27
C LEU A 68 -31.14 -9.72 22.00
N ARG A 69 -30.97 -9.88 23.32
CA ARG A 69 -31.80 -10.78 24.12
C ARG A 69 -33.27 -10.35 24.13
N SER A 70 -33.54 -9.04 24.23
CA SER A 70 -34.90 -8.51 24.19
C SER A 70 -35.59 -8.79 22.84
N LEU A 71 -34.86 -8.66 21.74
CA LEU A 71 -35.34 -9.01 20.41
C LEU A 71 -35.59 -10.51 20.27
N MET A 72 -34.70 -11.35 20.79
CA MET A 72 -34.89 -12.81 20.78
C MET A 72 -36.13 -13.25 21.57
N ILE A 73 -36.36 -12.67 22.76
CA ILE A 73 -37.54 -12.97 23.61
C ILE A 73 -38.83 -12.53 22.91
N LYS A 74 -38.84 -11.30 22.35
CA LYS A 74 -39.99 -10.77 21.63
C LYS A 74 -40.27 -11.57 20.35
N ASN A 75 -39.22 -11.98 19.64
CA ASN A 75 -39.33 -12.85 18.45
C ASN A 75 -39.91 -14.22 18.81
N ASN A 76 -39.66 -14.72 20.03
CA ASN A 76 -40.22 -15.98 20.55
C ASN A 76 -41.59 -15.82 21.23
N GLN A 77 -42.29 -14.68 21.03
CA GLN A 77 -43.61 -14.37 21.60
C GLN A 77 -43.70 -14.48 23.15
N GLN A 78 -42.57 -14.36 23.86
CA GLN A 78 -42.53 -14.44 25.32
C GLN A 78 -42.76 -13.06 25.96
N SER A 79 -43.37 -13.04 27.15
CA SER A 79 -43.50 -11.81 27.94
C SER A 79 -42.14 -11.35 28.45
N LEU A 80 -41.81 -10.09 28.21
CA LEU A 80 -40.53 -9.50 28.61
C LEU A 80 -40.60 -9.00 30.05
N HIS A 81 -39.82 -9.60 30.96
CA HIS A 81 -39.74 -9.15 32.35
C HIS A 81 -38.44 -8.37 32.58
N PHE A 82 -38.53 -7.05 32.76
CA PHE A 82 -37.38 -6.14 32.87
C PHE A 82 -36.25 -6.63 33.80
N PHE A 83 -36.55 -6.92 35.07
CA PHE A 83 -35.53 -7.30 36.05
C PHE A 83 -34.88 -8.65 35.75
N ARG A 84 -35.69 -9.66 35.40
CA ARG A 84 -35.22 -11.02 35.14
C ARG A 84 -34.45 -11.10 33.84
N ASP A 85 -34.93 -10.39 32.81
CA ASP A 85 -34.50 -10.58 31.44
C ASP A 85 -33.50 -9.56 30.91
N MET A 86 -33.37 -8.40 31.57
CA MET A 86 -32.46 -7.33 31.17
C MET A 86 -31.42 -7.06 32.26
N VAL A 87 -31.86 -6.78 33.49
CA VAL A 87 -30.96 -6.37 34.58
C VAL A 87 -30.06 -7.52 35.05
N ARG A 88 -30.63 -8.69 35.32
CA ARG A 88 -29.87 -9.84 35.84
C ARG A 88 -28.78 -10.33 34.87
N PRO A 89 -29.06 -10.53 33.56
CA PRO A 89 -28.03 -10.95 32.61
C PRO A 89 -26.99 -9.86 32.34
N PHE A 90 -27.36 -8.58 32.43
CA PHE A 90 -26.44 -7.46 32.27
C PHE A 90 -25.29 -7.53 33.27
N PHE A 91 -25.57 -7.77 34.56
CA PHE A 91 -24.49 -7.84 35.57
C PHE A 91 -23.69 -9.15 35.54
N ASN A 92 -24.29 -10.26 35.10
CA ASN A 92 -23.66 -11.58 35.18
C ASN A 92 -22.94 -12.00 33.90
N ASP A 93 -23.48 -11.63 32.74
CA ASP A 93 -23.07 -12.17 31.44
C ASP A 93 -22.53 -11.12 30.47
N ALA A 94 -22.65 -9.80 30.76
CA ALA A 94 -22.13 -8.75 29.87
C ALA A 94 -20.63 -8.87 29.61
N LEU A 95 -19.84 -9.19 30.66
CA LEU A 95 -18.40 -9.45 30.51
C LEU A 95 -18.11 -10.64 29.60
N ARG A 96 -18.90 -11.72 29.72
CA ARG A 96 -18.76 -12.93 28.89
C ARG A 96 -19.11 -12.63 27.44
N TYR A 97 -20.18 -11.87 27.20
CA TYR A 97 -20.59 -11.41 25.87
C TYR A 97 -19.52 -10.52 25.23
N GLY A 98 -19.02 -9.53 25.97
CA GLY A 98 -17.93 -8.66 25.53
C GLY A 98 -16.66 -9.44 25.19
N TRP A 99 -16.27 -10.40 26.04
CA TRP A 99 -15.11 -11.27 25.81
C TRP A 99 -15.28 -12.15 24.57
N ALA A 100 -16.47 -12.71 24.35
CA ALA A 100 -16.76 -13.48 23.14
C ALA A 100 -16.65 -12.62 21.87
N ASN A 101 -17.15 -11.37 21.90
CA ASN A 101 -16.99 -10.44 20.78
C ASN A 101 -15.53 -10.05 20.54
N PHE A 102 -14.76 -9.84 21.61
CA PHE A 102 -13.32 -9.59 21.51
C PHE A 102 -12.59 -10.75 20.82
N ILE A 103 -12.82 -11.99 21.27
CA ILE A 103 -12.23 -13.18 20.65
C ILE A 103 -12.64 -13.31 19.18
N LYS A 104 -13.92 -13.11 18.85
CA LYS A 104 -14.39 -13.10 17.45
C LYS A 104 -13.64 -12.06 16.62
N GLY A 105 -13.45 -10.85 17.15
CA GLY A 105 -12.68 -9.79 16.50
C GLY A 105 -11.24 -10.21 16.23
N VAL A 106 -10.56 -10.81 17.22
CA VAL A 106 -9.20 -11.34 17.06
C VAL A 106 -9.15 -12.39 15.95
N TYR A 107 -10.07 -13.35 15.93
CA TYR A 107 -10.12 -14.35 14.87
C TYR A 107 -10.35 -13.73 13.49
N LEU A 108 -11.25 -12.74 13.37
CA LEU A 108 -11.47 -12.04 12.10
C LEU A 108 -10.22 -11.32 11.61
N VAL A 109 -9.48 -10.65 12.50
CA VAL A 109 -8.22 -10.00 12.16
C VAL A 109 -7.18 -11.03 11.72
N LEU A 110 -7.06 -12.16 12.42
CA LEU A 110 -6.15 -13.23 12.04
C LEU A 110 -6.47 -13.78 10.65
N TRP A 111 -7.74 -14.11 10.38
CA TRP A 111 -8.18 -14.53 9.05
C TRP A 111 -7.89 -13.48 7.99
N SER A 112 -8.15 -12.20 8.28
CA SER A 112 -7.86 -11.12 7.34
C SER A 112 -6.36 -11.01 7.03
N LEU A 113 -5.49 -11.21 8.03
CA LEU A 113 -4.04 -11.14 7.86
C LEU A 113 -3.53 -12.31 7.00
N VAL A 114 -4.06 -13.51 7.22
CA VAL A 114 -3.76 -14.70 6.42
C VAL A 114 -4.11 -14.47 4.95
N PHE A 115 -5.24 -13.82 4.65
CA PHE A 115 -5.61 -13.51 3.27
C PHE A 115 -4.93 -12.25 2.71
N PHE A 116 -4.53 -11.30 3.55
CA PHE A 116 -3.94 -10.03 3.14
C PHE A 116 -2.62 -10.21 2.39
N PHE A 117 -1.67 -10.96 2.96
CA PHE A 117 -0.38 -11.22 2.34
C PHE A 117 -0.45 -11.92 0.96
N PRO A 118 -1.20 -13.04 0.79
CA PRO A 118 -1.29 -13.70 -0.52
C PRO A 118 -2.03 -12.85 -1.55
N VAL A 119 -3.05 -12.09 -1.16
CA VAL A 119 -3.76 -11.18 -2.06
C VAL A 119 -2.81 -10.12 -2.61
N ILE A 120 -2.04 -9.47 -1.74
CA ILE A 120 -1.06 -8.44 -2.12
C ILE A 120 0.03 -9.04 -3.01
N TYR A 121 0.53 -10.23 -2.67
CA TYR A 121 1.54 -10.91 -3.45
C TYR A 121 1.06 -11.25 -4.87
N LYS A 122 -0.18 -11.74 -5.02
CA LYS A 122 -0.78 -12.03 -6.33
C LYS A 122 -1.11 -10.75 -7.10
N TRP A 123 -1.62 -9.72 -6.44
CA TRP A 123 -1.89 -8.42 -7.07
C TRP A 123 -0.64 -7.84 -7.75
N MET A 124 0.52 -7.88 -7.06
CA MET A 124 1.79 -7.48 -7.67
C MET A 124 2.16 -8.34 -8.88
N ALA A 125 1.96 -9.65 -8.81
CA ALA A 125 2.32 -10.57 -9.90
C ALA A 125 1.54 -10.29 -11.19
N TYR A 126 0.36 -9.67 -11.10
CA TYR A 126 -0.50 -9.33 -12.23
C TYR A 126 -0.39 -7.88 -12.69
N ALA A 127 0.42 -7.05 -12.01
CA ALA A 127 0.51 -5.61 -12.29
C ALA A 127 0.97 -5.28 -13.73
N LEU A 128 1.72 -6.17 -14.37
CA LEU A 128 2.24 -5.96 -15.73
C LEU A 128 1.29 -6.40 -16.84
N SER A 129 0.27 -7.21 -16.52
CA SER A 129 -0.66 -7.80 -17.50
C SER A 129 -1.28 -6.79 -18.45
N ASN A 130 -1.72 -5.63 -17.94
CA ASN A 130 -2.33 -4.59 -18.75
C ASN A 130 -1.37 -4.01 -19.79
N PHE A 131 -0.08 -3.87 -19.45
CA PHE A 131 0.92 -3.38 -20.40
C PHE A 131 1.16 -4.40 -21.51
N LEU A 132 1.21 -5.71 -21.20
CA LEU A 132 1.36 -6.75 -22.22
C LEU A 132 0.18 -6.80 -23.20
N ILE A 133 -1.04 -6.62 -22.71
CA ILE A 133 -2.24 -6.63 -23.56
C ILE A 133 -2.22 -5.46 -24.54
N ILE A 134 -1.74 -4.30 -24.09
CA ILE A 134 -1.64 -3.09 -24.92
C ILE A 134 -0.51 -3.23 -25.95
N ASP A 135 0.65 -3.73 -25.55
CA ASP A 135 1.82 -3.85 -26.45
C ASP A 135 1.70 -5.02 -27.42
N PHE A 136 1.12 -6.15 -26.97
CA PHE A 136 1.02 -7.39 -27.75
C PHE A 136 -0.44 -7.86 -27.85
N PRO A 137 -1.24 -7.32 -28.79
CA PRO A 137 -2.64 -7.72 -28.97
C PRO A 137 -2.82 -9.16 -29.46
N LEU A 138 -1.74 -9.87 -29.80
CA LEU A 138 -1.72 -11.29 -30.16
C LEU A 138 -1.85 -12.23 -28.94
N LEU A 139 -1.62 -11.71 -27.74
CA LEU A 139 -1.76 -12.46 -26.49
C LEU A 139 -3.23 -12.50 -26.03
N SER A 140 -3.70 -13.67 -25.65
CA SER A 140 -4.96 -13.81 -24.92
C SER A 140 -4.80 -13.28 -23.49
N THR A 141 -5.89 -12.86 -22.85
CA THR A 141 -5.88 -12.32 -21.48
C THR A 141 -5.17 -13.27 -20.49
N ASN A 142 -5.42 -14.58 -20.59
CA ASN A 142 -4.79 -15.57 -19.72
C ASN A 142 -3.28 -15.72 -20.00
N GLU A 143 -2.88 -15.62 -21.27
CA GLU A 143 -1.47 -15.65 -21.66
C GLU A 143 -0.74 -14.42 -21.11
N ALA A 144 -1.35 -13.23 -21.22
CA ALA A 144 -0.78 -11.99 -20.70
C ALA A 144 -0.63 -11.98 -19.16
N ILE A 145 -1.57 -12.58 -18.43
CA ILE A 145 -1.47 -12.74 -16.97
C ILE A 145 -0.33 -13.70 -16.60
N THR A 146 -0.18 -14.80 -17.33
CA THR A 146 0.90 -15.77 -17.10
C THR A 146 2.26 -15.18 -17.40
N GLU A 147 2.39 -14.45 -18.52
CA GLU A 147 3.60 -13.73 -18.86
C GLU A 147 3.91 -12.61 -17.85
N SER A 148 2.91 -11.89 -17.35
CA SER A 148 3.09 -10.92 -16.25
C SER A 148 3.68 -11.58 -15.00
N ARG A 149 3.22 -12.79 -14.63
CA ARG A 149 3.78 -13.53 -13.49
C ARG A 149 5.24 -13.90 -13.72
N ARG A 150 5.60 -14.31 -14.94
CA ARG A 150 6.98 -14.60 -15.35
C ARG A 150 7.85 -13.36 -15.20
N LEU A 151 7.42 -12.24 -15.78
CA LEU A 151 8.11 -10.96 -15.72
C LEU A 151 8.19 -10.37 -14.30
N MET A 152 7.31 -10.77 -13.37
CA MET A 152 7.37 -10.31 -11.98
C MET A 152 8.19 -11.22 -11.06
N ARG A 153 8.64 -12.40 -11.53
CA ARG A 153 9.43 -13.33 -10.71
C ARG A 153 10.80 -12.70 -10.42
N GLY A 154 11.22 -12.70 -9.15
CA GLY A 154 12.46 -12.03 -8.70
C GLY A 154 12.44 -10.49 -8.66
N ARG A 155 11.41 -9.82 -9.21
CA ARG A 155 11.32 -8.35 -9.29
C ARG A 155 10.32 -7.69 -8.34
N LYS A 156 9.56 -8.49 -7.58
CA LYS A 156 8.54 -8.00 -6.62
C LYS A 156 9.10 -6.99 -5.60
N GLY A 157 10.32 -7.23 -5.11
CA GLY A 157 11.00 -6.29 -4.22
C GLY A 157 11.24 -4.92 -4.88
N ARG A 158 11.78 -4.90 -6.11
CA ARG A 158 11.98 -3.65 -6.88
C ARG A 158 10.65 -2.92 -7.12
N PHE A 159 9.57 -3.66 -7.38
CA PHE A 159 8.23 -3.10 -7.56
C PHE A 159 7.69 -2.44 -6.27
N ILE A 160 7.91 -3.05 -5.10
CA ILE A 160 7.55 -2.45 -3.80
C ILE A 160 8.34 -1.16 -3.55
N TRP A 161 9.65 -1.20 -3.80
CA TRP A 161 10.50 -0.01 -3.65
C TRP A 161 10.06 1.14 -4.57
N LEU A 162 9.62 0.83 -5.79
CA LEU A 162 9.03 1.81 -6.68
C LEU A 162 7.81 2.47 -6.01
N HIS A 163 6.87 1.69 -5.48
CA HIS A 163 5.68 2.23 -4.80
C HIS A 163 6.02 3.08 -3.59
N ILE A 164 6.99 2.66 -2.77
CA ILE A 164 7.45 3.42 -1.60
C ILE A 164 7.99 4.78 -2.01
N ARG A 165 8.73 4.89 -3.12
CA ARG A 165 9.21 6.19 -3.63
C ARG A 165 8.08 7.13 -4.04
N PHE A 166 6.92 6.58 -4.43
CA PHE A 166 5.75 7.35 -4.81
C PHE A 166 4.78 7.63 -3.65
N ILE A 167 4.96 7.03 -2.47
CA ILE A 167 4.04 7.22 -1.34
C ILE A 167 3.93 8.68 -0.91
N GLY A 168 5.05 9.41 -0.89
CA GLY A 168 5.06 10.84 -0.57
C GLY A 168 4.26 11.67 -1.56
N TRP A 169 4.32 11.32 -2.85
CA TRP A 169 3.53 11.96 -3.90
C TRP A 169 2.04 11.65 -3.77
N PHE A 170 1.67 10.44 -3.36
CA PHE A 170 0.28 10.09 -3.09
C PHE A 170 -0.30 10.83 -1.89
N ILE A 171 0.50 11.11 -0.85
CA ILE A 171 0.09 11.92 0.31
C ILE A 171 -0.21 13.37 -0.07
N LEU A 172 0.48 13.93 -1.08
CA LEU A 172 0.24 15.30 -1.57
C LEU A 172 -1.11 15.45 -2.29
N ILE A 173 -1.70 14.38 -2.81
CA ILE A 173 -2.97 14.42 -3.54
C ILE A 173 -4.11 14.95 -2.65
N PRO A 174 -4.43 14.37 -1.47
CA PRO A 174 -5.48 14.91 -0.61
C PRO A 174 -5.15 16.30 -0.07
N ILE A 175 -3.87 16.61 0.19
CA ILE A 175 -3.44 17.93 0.68
C ILE A 175 -3.75 19.03 -0.34
N THR A 176 -3.63 18.71 -1.63
CA THR A 176 -3.89 19.65 -2.74
C THR A 176 -5.32 19.55 -3.29
N LEU A 177 -6.25 18.93 -2.55
CA LEU A 177 -7.63 18.68 -2.99
C LEU A 177 -7.72 17.96 -4.36
N GLY A 178 -6.73 17.12 -4.68
CA GLY A 178 -6.69 16.35 -5.92
C GLY A 178 -5.93 17.00 -7.08
N LEU A 179 -5.44 18.24 -6.96
CA LEU A 179 -4.69 18.91 -8.04
C LEU A 179 -3.37 18.19 -8.38
N ALA A 180 -2.65 17.68 -7.37
CA ALA A 180 -1.42 16.94 -7.61
C ALA A 180 -1.64 15.64 -8.41
N TYR A 181 -2.85 15.07 -8.43
CA TYR A 181 -3.14 13.83 -9.15
C TYR A 181 -2.83 13.93 -10.65
N PHE A 182 -3.13 15.07 -11.28
CA PHE A 182 -2.90 15.27 -12.72
C PHE A 182 -1.43 15.23 -13.11
N TYR A 183 -0.53 15.59 -12.18
CA TYR A 183 0.91 15.49 -12.38
C TYR A 183 1.44 14.12 -11.96
N VAL A 184 1.01 13.62 -10.79
CA VAL A 184 1.51 12.37 -10.21
C VAL A 184 1.10 11.16 -11.06
N LYS A 185 -0.11 11.14 -11.62
CA LYS A 185 -0.61 10.02 -12.43
C LYS A 185 0.30 9.73 -13.65
N PRO A 186 0.51 10.65 -14.61
CA PRO A 186 1.36 10.36 -15.77
C PRO A 186 2.81 10.06 -15.38
N TYR A 187 3.33 10.73 -14.35
CA TYR A 187 4.69 10.49 -13.85
C TYR A 187 4.84 9.06 -13.28
N TYR A 188 3.87 8.63 -12.47
CA TYR A 188 3.82 7.28 -11.90
C TYR A 188 3.63 6.21 -12.98
N THR A 189 2.72 6.42 -13.93
CA THR A 189 2.50 5.49 -15.04
C THR A 189 3.75 5.35 -15.90
N LEU A 190 4.48 6.44 -16.19
CA LEU A 190 5.73 6.36 -16.95
C LEU A 190 6.81 5.56 -16.21
N ALA A 191 6.88 5.69 -14.89
CA ALA A 191 7.81 4.89 -14.09
C ALA A 191 7.46 3.39 -14.12
N LEU A 192 6.17 3.03 -14.15
CA LEU A 192 5.72 1.65 -14.34
C LEU A 192 6.04 1.12 -15.74
N ILE A 193 5.87 1.93 -16.79
CA ILE A 193 6.25 1.56 -18.17
C ILE A 193 7.75 1.29 -18.26
N ASN A 194 8.59 2.15 -17.70
CA ASN A 194 10.04 1.94 -17.69
C ASN A 194 10.42 0.66 -16.93
N PHE A 195 9.72 0.36 -15.83
CA PHE A 195 9.92 -0.90 -15.09
C PHE A 195 9.50 -2.12 -15.93
N TYR A 196 8.42 -2.00 -16.70
CA TYR A 196 7.95 -3.03 -17.61
C TYR A 196 8.93 -3.27 -18.78
N GLU A 197 9.44 -2.22 -19.40
CA GLU A 197 10.45 -2.31 -20.48
C GLU A 197 11.72 -3.00 -19.97
N GLN A 198 12.23 -2.59 -18.80
CA GLN A 198 13.37 -3.26 -18.15
C GLN A 198 13.09 -4.75 -17.88
N ALA A 199 11.86 -5.09 -17.50
CA ALA A 199 11.48 -6.48 -17.25
C ALA A 199 11.50 -7.32 -18.53
N LEU A 200 11.12 -6.75 -19.68
CA LEU A 200 11.19 -7.40 -20.99
C LEU A 200 12.61 -7.50 -21.53
N GLU A 201 13.44 -6.48 -21.31
CA GLU A 201 14.85 -6.50 -21.73
C GLU A 201 15.64 -7.60 -21.02
N GLU A 202 15.40 -7.78 -19.71
CA GLU A 202 16.06 -8.81 -18.90
C GLU A 202 15.55 -10.23 -19.22
N ASP A 203 14.23 -10.45 -19.38
CA ASP A 203 13.64 -11.80 -19.50
C ASP A 203 13.22 -12.19 -20.92
N GLY A 204 13.32 -11.26 -21.88
CA GLY A 204 12.89 -11.41 -23.26
C GLY A 204 11.37 -11.40 -23.48
N TYR A 205 10.98 -11.22 -24.75
CA TYR A 205 9.58 -11.19 -25.18
C TYR A 205 8.82 -12.51 -24.90
N PRO A 206 7.48 -12.50 -24.83
CA PRO A 206 6.68 -13.71 -24.74
C PRO A 206 6.99 -14.68 -25.89
N GLU A 207 7.01 -15.98 -25.61
CA GLU A 207 7.43 -16.99 -26.60
C GLU A 207 6.57 -16.96 -27.87
N LYS A 208 5.25 -16.80 -27.71
CA LYS A 208 4.29 -16.69 -28.82
C LYS A 208 4.66 -15.56 -29.79
N ILE A 209 5.15 -14.44 -29.27
CA ILE A 209 5.60 -13.29 -30.07
C ILE A 209 6.90 -13.62 -30.79
N ARG A 210 7.88 -14.23 -30.11
CA ARG A 210 9.14 -14.66 -30.75
C ARG A 210 8.89 -15.63 -31.90
N ARG A 211 7.98 -16.60 -31.72
CA ARG A 211 7.59 -17.57 -32.75
C ARG A 211 6.90 -16.89 -33.94
N PHE A 212 6.02 -15.93 -33.67
CA PHE A 212 5.36 -15.13 -34.70
C PHE A 212 6.37 -14.30 -35.51
N GLU A 213 7.30 -13.61 -34.84
CA GLU A 213 8.34 -12.80 -35.47
C GLU A 213 9.34 -13.65 -36.28
N ALA A 214 9.73 -14.82 -35.77
CA ALA A 214 10.59 -15.75 -36.49
C ALA A 214 9.89 -16.32 -37.74
N GLY A 215 8.60 -16.64 -37.63
CA GLY A 215 7.77 -17.08 -38.75
C GLY A 215 7.57 -16.00 -39.81
N ASP A 216 7.33 -14.76 -39.39
CA ASP A 216 7.19 -13.60 -40.30
C ASP A 216 8.51 -13.23 -40.98
N SER A 217 9.63 -13.37 -40.28
CA SER A 217 10.96 -13.17 -40.85
C SER A 217 11.28 -14.25 -41.91
N ALA A 218 10.88 -15.50 -41.66
CA ALA A 218 11.06 -16.61 -42.59
C ALA A 218 10.11 -16.53 -43.81
N SER A 219 8.87 -16.05 -43.65
CA SER A 219 7.95 -15.77 -44.75
C SER A 219 8.40 -14.55 -45.56
N THR A 220 8.88 -13.49 -44.91
CA THR A 220 9.42 -12.29 -45.55
C THR A 220 10.66 -12.60 -46.38
N ASN A 221 11.59 -13.45 -45.89
CA ASN A 221 12.74 -13.88 -46.69
C ASN A 221 12.34 -14.75 -47.88
N ARG A 222 11.33 -15.62 -47.73
CA ARG A 222 10.77 -16.40 -48.85
C ARG A 222 10.07 -15.51 -49.88
N HIS A 223 9.26 -14.55 -49.45
CA HIS A 223 8.66 -13.55 -50.33
C HIS A 223 9.69 -12.61 -50.95
N ARG A 224 10.81 -12.29 -50.29
CA ARG A 224 11.89 -11.50 -50.91
C ARG A 224 12.60 -12.27 -52.02
N GLN A 225 12.61 -13.60 -51.98
CA GLN A 225 13.11 -14.46 -53.06
C GLN A 225 12.06 -14.71 -54.15
N GLU A 226 10.77 -14.76 -53.83
CA GLU A 226 9.69 -15.02 -54.81
C GLU A 226 9.10 -13.76 -55.47
N VAL A 227 9.23 -12.57 -54.89
CA VAL A 227 8.45 -11.39 -55.31
C VAL A 227 9.26 -10.43 -56.17
N LYS A 228 9.39 -10.75 -57.45
CA LYS A 228 9.30 -9.78 -58.56
C LYS A 228 7.80 -9.55 -58.89
N ARG A 229 7.04 -8.80 -58.09
CA ARG A 229 5.75 -8.15 -58.46
C ARG A 229 5.15 -7.33 -57.30
N PRO A 230 4.38 -6.25 -57.54
CA PRO A 230 4.03 -5.29 -56.49
C PRO A 230 2.68 -5.56 -55.79
N ARG A 231 2.54 -4.98 -54.59
CA ARG A 231 1.39 -4.83 -53.64
C ARG A 231 1.45 -5.80 -52.45
N ARG A 232 1.22 -5.40 -51.19
CA ARG A 232 0.39 -4.31 -50.60
C ARG A 232 0.99 -3.90 -49.23
N LYS A 233 0.88 -2.63 -48.81
CA LYS A 233 1.46 -2.11 -47.56
C LYS A 233 0.71 -2.61 -46.32
N VAL A 234 1.42 -3.28 -45.41
CA VAL A 234 1.01 -3.54 -44.02
C VAL A 234 1.87 -2.64 -43.14
N TYR A 235 1.24 -1.80 -42.32
CA TYR A 235 1.94 -0.88 -41.43
C TYR A 235 2.34 -1.61 -40.14
N ILE A 236 3.53 -2.18 -40.13
CA ILE A 236 4.26 -2.41 -38.88
C ILE A 236 5.03 -1.11 -38.62
N THR A 237 4.61 -0.34 -37.63
CA THR A 237 5.34 0.83 -37.15
C THR A 237 6.68 0.39 -36.58
N LYS A 238 7.70 0.34 -37.44
CA LYS A 238 9.12 0.28 -37.04
C LYS A 238 9.46 1.54 -36.25
N ARG A 239 9.55 1.45 -34.92
CA ARG A 239 10.45 2.35 -34.18
C ARG A 239 11.88 1.81 -34.36
N LYS A 240 12.80 2.70 -34.73
CA LYS A 240 14.23 2.40 -34.85
C LYS A 240 14.76 1.91 -33.48
N PRO A 241 15.55 0.83 -33.43
CA PRO A 241 16.31 0.50 -32.23
C PRO A 241 17.38 1.58 -32.01
N GLN A 242 17.43 2.16 -30.81
CA GLN A 242 18.68 2.75 -30.31
C GLN A 242 19.56 1.59 -29.86
N GLU A 243 20.79 1.53 -30.38
CA GLU A 243 21.77 0.49 -30.05
C GLU A 243 22.08 0.47 -28.55
N PRO A 244 21.90 -0.66 -27.84
CA PRO A 244 22.52 -0.87 -26.54
C PRO A 244 23.89 -1.52 -26.76
N THR A 245 24.95 -0.75 -26.52
CA THR A 245 26.34 -1.22 -26.43
C THR A 245 26.56 -2.04 -25.16
N HIS A 246 26.00 -3.25 -25.04
CA HIS A 246 26.49 -4.19 -24.03
C HIS A 246 26.37 -5.63 -24.51
N THR A 247 27.54 -6.29 -24.57
CA THR A 247 27.71 -7.71 -24.87
C THR A 247 27.23 -8.53 -23.68
N TYR A 248 26.21 -9.37 -23.85
CA TYR A 248 25.73 -10.25 -22.78
C TYR A 248 25.86 -11.73 -23.14
N LYS A 249 26.23 -12.50 -22.12
CA LYS A 249 26.38 -13.95 -22.13
C LYS A 249 25.00 -14.61 -22.02
N HIS A 250 24.76 -15.61 -22.86
CA HIS A 250 23.60 -16.49 -22.81
C HIS A 250 23.63 -17.36 -21.55
N THR A 251 22.50 -17.42 -20.83
CA THR A 251 22.19 -18.49 -19.89
C THR A 251 20.81 -19.01 -20.25
N ASP A 252 20.75 -20.24 -20.77
CA ASP A 252 19.53 -20.93 -21.11
C ASP A 252 18.85 -21.44 -19.83
N TYR A 253 17.62 -20.98 -19.58
CA TYR A 253 16.74 -21.59 -18.58
C TYR A 253 15.56 -22.24 -19.31
N GLN A 254 15.47 -23.56 -19.18
CA GLN A 254 14.36 -24.38 -19.65
C GLN A 254 13.21 -24.26 -18.63
N TYR A 255 12.01 -23.91 -19.10
CA TYR A 255 10.83 -23.67 -18.26
C TYR A 255 9.86 -24.84 -18.41
N ASP A 256 9.61 -25.58 -17.32
CA ASP A 256 8.56 -26.60 -17.23
C ASP A 256 7.22 -25.97 -16.86
N ASP A 257 6.19 -26.31 -17.64
CA ASP A 257 4.82 -25.76 -17.60
C ASP A 257 4.00 -26.25 -16.38
N ASP A 258 4.54 -27.17 -15.57
CA ASP A 258 3.76 -27.96 -14.62
C ASP A 258 3.88 -27.54 -13.13
N SER A 259 4.57 -26.44 -12.79
CA SER A 259 4.70 -26.02 -11.38
C SER A 259 3.53 -25.15 -10.89
N TRP A 260 2.40 -25.80 -10.59
CA TRP A 260 1.30 -25.22 -9.82
C TRP A 260 1.50 -25.28 -8.29
N ASP A 261 2.65 -25.79 -7.82
CA ASP A 261 2.87 -26.18 -6.42
C ASP A 261 3.57 -25.15 -5.52
N ASP A 262 3.86 -23.94 -6.01
CA ASP A 262 4.38 -22.86 -5.15
C ASP A 262 3.22 -22.11 -4.46
N PHE A 263 2.55 -22.82 -3.55
CA PHE A 263 1.67 -22.29 -2.50
C PHE A 263 2.30 -22.48 -1.13
#